data_AF-A0A3M1VV58-F1
#
_entry.id   AF-A0A3M1VV58-F1
#
_cell.length_a   1.000
_cell.length_b   1.000
_cell.length_c   1.000
_cell.angle_alpha   90.00
_cell.angle_beta   90.00
_cell.angle_gamma   90.00
#
_symmetry.space_group_name_H-M   'P 1'
#
loop_
_entity.id
_entity.type
_entity.pdbx_description
1 polymer ?
#
loop_
_entity_poly.entity_id
_entity_poly.type
_entity_poly.pdbx_seq_one_letter_code
_entity_poly.pdbx_strand_id
1 'polypeptide(L)'
;MSGGRRSGAGAVAAIGFGTTVAMWAAGYASRLPRPPLPSPAVLVAMLAAMTAGAAVAGRFAERPVRTGALAGLLTAALNLLILGSLLGEGAAGRFGLAAAAVSALAFGAAWGAGGAALFGRWLGRSGASPDWVHAMAWVAAAAAFLLVVAGGLVTSHDAGLAVPDWPNT
;
A
#
# COMPACT_ATOMS: atom_id res chain seq x y z
N MET A 1 -11.73 -22.61 18.37
CA MET A 1 -10.83 -21.43 18.45
C MET A 1 -9.97 -21.18 17.18
N SER A 2 -10.30 -21.75 16.01
CA SER A 2 -9.53 -21.60 14.77
C SER A 2 -10.03 -20.51 13.81
N GLY A 3 -11.28 -20.04 13.96
CA GLY A 3 -11.88 -19.02 13.07
C GLY A 3 -11.25 -17.62 13.20
N GLY A 4 -11.02 -17.14 14.43
CA GLY A 4 -10.54 -15.77 14.66
C GLY A 4 -9.11 -15.48 14.15
N ARG A 5 -8.24 -16.50 14.08
CA ARG A 5 -6.89 -16.33 13.52
C ARG A 5 -6.90 -16.12 12.00
N ARG A 6 -7.79 -16.82 11.29
CA ARG A 6 -7.96 -16.67 9.83
C ARG A 6 -8.60 -15.32 9.48
N SER A 7 -9.60 -14.90 10.27
CA SER A 7 -10.23 -13.57 10.18
C SER A 7 -9.20 -12.44 10.32
N GLY A 8 -8.36 -12.49 11.37
CA GLY A 8 -7.34 -11.47 11.60
C GLY A 8 -6.26 -11.39 10.53
N ALA A 9 -5.76 -12.53 10.04
CA ALA A 9 -4.76 -12.57 8.98
C ALA A 9 -5.33 -12.05 7.64
N GLY A 10 -6.56 -12.43 7.31
CA GLY A 10 -7.27 -11.92 6.13
C GLY A 10 -7.42 -10.40 6.17
N ALA A 11 -7.82 -9.85 7.32
CA ALA A 11 -7.96 -8.41 7.50
C ALA A 11 -6.65 -7.65 7.29
N VAL A 12 -5.54 -8.14 7.89
CA VAL A 12 -4.21 -7.54 7.73
C VAL A 12 -3.78 -7.56 6.26
N ALA A 13 -3.97 -8.70 5.60
CA ALA A 13 -3.60 -8.85 4.20
C ALA A 13 -4.42 -7.90 3.31
N ALA A 14 -5.75 -7.91 3.42
CA ALA A 14 -6.63 -7.10 2.59
C ALA A 14 -6.40 -5.60 2.79
N ILE A 15 -6.31 -5.15 4.04
CA ILE A 15 -6.11 -3.72 4.36
C ILE A 15 -4.69 -3.29 3.98
N GLY A 16 -3.65 -4.04 4.36
CA GLY A 16 -2.27 -3.66 4.10
C GLY A 16 -1.94 -3.69 2.60
N PHE A 17 -2.31 -4.75 1.90
CA PHE A 17 -2.11 -4.84 0.45
C PHE A 17 -2.97 -3.82 -0.30
N GLY A 18 -4.24 -3.64 0.08
CA GLY A 18 -5.12 -2.64 -0.54
C GLY A 18 -4.63 -1.20 -0.36
N THR A 19 -4.11 -0.88 0.82
CA THR A 19 -3.48 0.43 1.09
C THR A 19 -2.28 0.66 0.17
N THR A 20 -1.41 -0.35 0.03
CA THR A 20 -0.26 -0.29 -0.90
C THR A 20 -0.70 -0.08 -2.34
N VAL A 21 -1.69 -0.84 -2.82
CA VAL A 21 -2.22 -0.71 -4.19
C VAL A 21 -2.79 0.70 -4.42
N ALA A 22 -3.52 1.25 -3.45
CA ALA A 22 -4.03 2.61 -3.53
C ALA A 22 -2.91 3.66 -3.59
N MET A 23 -1.84 3.47 -2.82
CA MET A 23 -0.64 4.32 -2.90
C MET A 23 0.01 4.25 -4.28
N TRP A 24 0.18 3.05 -4.85
CA TRP A 24 0.75 2.93 -6.20
C TRP A 24 -0.14 3.53 -7.27
N ALA A 25 -1.45 3.35 -7.17
CA ALA A 25 -2.42 3.95 -8.07
C ALA A 25 -2.34 5.48 -8.05
N ALA A 26 -2.33 6.09 -6.86
CA ALA A 26 -2.19 7.54 -6.71
C ALA A 26 -0.81 8.04 -7.18
N GLY A 27 0.26 7.29 -6.92
CA GLY A 27 1.60 7.58 -7.43
C GLY A 27 1.65 7.58 -8.96
N TYR A 28 1.04 6.57 -9.60
CA TYR A 28 0.94 6.48 -11.06
C TYR A 28 0.08 7.62 -11.63
N ALA A 29 -1.13 7.79 -11.10
CA ALA A 29 -2.08 8.81 -11.56
C ALA A 29 -1.51 10.23 -11.44
N SER A 30 -0.68 10.50 -10.43
CA SER A 30 -0.06 11.82 -10.24
C SER A 30 0.88 12.25 -11.38
N ARG A 31 1.35 11.29 -12.19
CA ARG A 31 2.26 11.52 -13.32
C ARG A 31 1.54 11.63 -14.67
N LEU A 32 0.22 11.37 -14.72
CA LEU A 32 -0.55 11.45 -15.97
C LEU A 32 -0.82 12.88 -16.45
N PRO A 33 -1.16 13.86 -15.58
CA PRO A 33 -1.34 15.24 -16.01
C PRO A 33 -0.05 15.87 -16.56
N ARG A 34 -0.18 16.81 -17.50
CA ARG A 34 0.91 17.68 -17.94
C ARG A 34 0.55 19.15 -17.61
N PRO A 35 1.25 19.79 -16.65
CA PRO A 35 2.38 19.29 -15.85
C PRO A 35 1.97 18.25 -14.78
N PRO A 36 2.90 17.40 -14.30
CA PRO A 36 2.63 16.44 -13.22
C PRO A 36 2.20 17.12 -11.92
N LEU A 37 1.49 16.39 -11.07
CA LEU A 37 1.09 16.91 -9.76
C LEU A 37 2.33 17.26 -8.90
N PRO A 38 2.26 18.35 -8.12
CA PRO A 38 3.37 18.75 -7.26
C PRO A 38 3.56 17.74 -6.12
N SER A 39 4.80 17.53 -5.67
CA SER A 39 5.16 16.53 -4.65
C SER A 39 4.32 16.58 -3.36
N PRO A 40 3.94 17.75 -2.82
CA PRO A 40 3.07 17.83 -1.65
C PRO A 40 1.68 17.22 -1.89
N ALA A 41 1.11 17.36 -3.09
CA ALA A 41 -0.18 16.77 -3.42
C ALA A 41 -0.10 15.24 -3.45
N VAL A 42 1.00 14.69 -3.98
CA VAL A 42 1.25 13.23 -3.96
C VAL A 42 1.40 12.73 -2.53
N LEU A 43 2.16 13.44 -1.69
CA LEU A 43 2.30 13.10 -0.27
C LEU A 43 0.95 13.09 0.45
N VAL A 44 0.12 14.10 0.23
CA VAL A 44 -1.24 14.17 0.81
C VAL A 44 -2.07 12.97 0.36
N ALA A 45 -2.01 12.59 -0.93
CA ALA A 45 -2.72 11.42 -1.43
C ALA A 45 -2.21 10.10 -0.79
N MET A 46 -0.89 9.95 -0.60
CA MET A 46 -0.31 8.78 0.09
C MET A 46 -0.78 8.69 1.55
N LEU A 47 -0.76 9.81 2.27
CA LEU A 47 -1.23 9.88 3.65
C LEU A 47 -2.75 9.65 3.75
N ALA A 48 -3.52 10.13 2.78
CA ALA A 48 -4.95 9.84 2.68
C ALA A 48 -5.22 8.34 2.50
N ALA A 49 -4.44 7.65 1.65
CA ALA A 49 -4.55 6.20 1.49
C ALA A 49 -4.20 5.46 2.80
N MET A 50 -3.09 5.82 3.46
CA MET A 50 -2.72 5.21 4.75
C MET A 50 -3.76 5.45 5.85
N THR A 51 -4.32 6.65 5.94
CA THR A 51 -5.37 6.97 6.91
C THR A 51 -6.67 6.24 6.62
N ALA A 52 -7.07 6.11 5.35
CA ALA A 52 -8.22 5.31 4.96
C ALA A 52 -8.05 3.83 5.37
N GLY A 53 -6.89 3.23 5.11
CA GLY A 53 -6.57 1.87 5.54
C GLY A 53 -6.64 1.70 7.07
N ALA A 54 -6.08 2.65 7.82
CA ALA A 54 -6.15 2.66 9.28
C ALA A 54 -7.59 2.85 9.80
N ALA A 55 -8.40 3.69 9.14
CA ALA A 55 -9.80 3.89 9.47
C ALA A 55 -10.65 2.63 9.23
N VAL A 56 -10.42 1.92 8.13
CA VAL A 56 -11.05 0.62 7.86
C VAL A 56 -10.68 -0.41 8.93
N ALA A 57 -9.41 -0.48 9.33
CA ALA A 57 -8.97 -1.34 10.43
C ALA A 57 -9.64 -0.95 11.77
N GLY A 58 -9.72 0.34 12.06
CA GLY A 58 -10.37 0.86 13.27
C GLY A 58 -11.86 0.53 13.35
N ARG A 59 -12.56 0.61 12.22
CA ARG A 59 -14.01 0.42 12.11
C ARG A 59 -14.41 -1.05 12.10
N PHE A 60 -13.70 -1.91 11.37
CA PHE A 60 -14.19 -3.26 11.05
C PHE A 60 -13.35 -4.41 11.62
N ALA A 61 -12.10 -4.18 12.04
CA ALA A 61 -11.27 -5.28 12.54
C ALA A 61 -11.60 -5.63 14.00
N GLU A 62 -11.62 -6.93 14.33
CA GLU A 62 -11.84 -7.42 15.71
C GLU A 62 -10.84 -6.81 16.71
N ARG A 63 -9.57 -6.71 16.33
CA ARG A 63 -8.48 -6.12 17.13
C ARG A 63 -7.88 -4.93 16.39
N PRO A 64 -8.49 -3.73 16.47
CA PRO A 64 -8.23 -2.61 15.56
C PRO A 64 -6.77 -2.15 15.60
N VAL A 65 -6.21 -1.94 16.80
CA VAL A 65 -4.84 -1.46 16.98
C VAL A 65 -3.83 -2.46 16.42
N ARG A 66 -4.01 -3.76 16.72
CA ARG A 66 -3.10 -4.81 16.23
C ARG A 66 -3.22 -4.99 14.71
N THR A 67 -4.44 -5.02 14.18
CA THR A 67 -4.67 -5.15 12.74
C THR A 67 -4.13 -3.92 12.01
N GLY A 68 -4.37 -2.72 12.52
CA GLY A 68 -3.81 -1.47 11.98
C GLY A 68 -2.29 -1.47 11.99
N ALA A 69 -1.65 -1.86 13.11
CA ALA A 69 -0.19 -1.96 13.20
C ALA A 69 0.40 -2.93 12.18
N LEU A 70 -0.17 -4.14 12.08
CA LEU A 70 0.31 -5.18 11.16
C LEU A 70 0.04 -4.82 9.68
N ALA A 71 -1.11 -4.23 9.38
CA ALA A 71 -1.43 -3.75 8.04
C ALA A 71 -0.50 -2.60 7.62
N GLY A 72 -0.20 -1.67 8.54
CA GLY A 72 0.76 -0.59 8.34
C GLY A 72 2.19 -1.11 8.14
N LEU A 73 2.61 -2.11 8.91
CA LEU A 73 3.89 -2.81 8.70
C LEU A 73 3.95 -3.47 7.33
N LEU A 74 2.90 -4.20 6.93
CA LEU A 74 2.83 -4.83 5.62
C LEU A 74 2.90 -3.79 4.50
N THR A 75 2.18 -2.68 4.64
CA THR A 75 2.20 -1.56 3.69
C THR A 75 3.61 -0.98 3.54
N ALA A 76 4.28 -0.71 4.66
CA ALA A 76 5.65 -0.20 4.67
C ALA A 76 6.63 -1.21 4.05
N ALA A 77 6.53 -2.49 4.41
CA ALA A 77 7.38 -3.54 3.87
C ALA A 77 7.24 -3.66 2.34
N LEU A 78 6.01 -3.66 1.81
CA LEU A 78 5.78 -3.74 0.37
C LEU A 78 6.35 -2.53 -0.39
N ASN A 79 6.24 -1.33 0.16
CA ASN A 79 6.84 -0.14 -0.44
C ASN A 79 8.38 -0.15 -0.33
N LEU A 80 8.94 -0.71 0.74
CA LEU A 80 10.38 -0.90 0.88
C LEU A 80 10.95 -1.91 -0.12
N LEU A 81 10.17 -2.90 -0.59
CA LEU A 81 10.62 -3.79 -1.67
C LEU A 81 10.96 -2.99 -2.93
N ILE A 82 10.13 -1.99 -3.26
CA ILE A 82 10.38 -1.08 -4.38
C ILE A 82 11.63 -0.24 -4.12
N LEU A 83 11.73 0.39 -2.94
CA LEU A 83 12.89 1.22 -2.60
C LEU A 83 14.20 0.41 -2.61
N GLY A 84 14.15 -0.82 -2.08
CA GLY A 84 15.27 -1.76 -2.06
C GLY A 84 15.71 -2.17 -3.46
N SER A 85 14.78 -2.33 -4.41
CA SER A 85 15.14 -2.61 -5.81
C SER A 85 15.87 -1.47 -6.51
N LEU A 86 15.76 -0.24 -5.99
CA LEU A 86 16.37 0.96 -6.60
C LEU A 86 17.72 1.35 -5.98
N LEU A 87 17.98 0.96 -4.73
CA LEU A 87 19.13 1.45 -3.93
C LEU A 87 20.18 0.35 -3.60
N GLY A 88 20.06 -0.84 -4.19
CA GLY A 88 20.72 -2.07 -3.73
C GLY A 88 22.24 -2.18 -3.84
N GLU A 89 22.99 -1.14 -4.24
CA GLU A 89 24.42 -1.26 -4.54
C GLU A 89 25.33 -0.57 -3.50
N GLY A 90 26.30 -1.32 -2.96
CA GLY A 90 27.36 -0.80 -2.09
C GLY A 90 27.14 -0.94 -0.57
N ALA A 91 28.24 -0.99 0.21
CA ALA A 91 28.20 -1.16 1.68
C ALA A 91 27.69 0.09 2.41
N ALA A 92 28.03 1.30 1.92
CA ALA A 92 27.51 2.56 2.45
C ALA A 92 26.00 2.71 2.20
N GLY A 93 25.51 2.23 1.04
CA GLY A 93 24.07 2.20 0.71
C GLY A 93 23.26 1.27 1.63
N ARG A 94 23.85 0.14 2.06
CA ARG A 94 23.20 -0.83 2.96
C ARG A 94 22.86 -0.27 4.34
N PHE A 95 23.72 0.57 4.93
CA PHE A 95 23.42 1.22 6.22
C PHE A 95 22.26 2.23 6.10
N GLY A 96 22.26 3.04 5.04
CA GLY A 96 21.16 3.97 4.75
C GLY A 96 19.84 3.24 4.51
N LEU A 97 19.87 2.15 3.74
CA LEU A 97 18.71 1.31 3.45
C LEU A 97 18.15 0.63 4.72
N ALA A 98 19.02 0.16 5.61
CA ALA A 98 18.60 -0.44 6.88
C ALA A 98 17.93 0.59 7.80
N ALA A 99 18.48 1.80 7.93
CA ALA A 99 17.88 2.87 8.69
C ALA A 99 16.53 3.33 8.09
N ALA A 100 16.45 3.45 6.76
CA ALA A 100 15.22 3.74 6.05
C ALA A 100 14.17 2.63 6.25
N ALA A 101 14.58 1.36 6.23
CA ALA A 101 13.69 0.24 6.47
C ALA A 101 13.11 0.25 7.89
N VAL A 102 13.96 0.42 8.91
CA VAL A 102 13.52 0.47 10.31
C VAL A 102 12.57 1.65 10.53
N SER A 103 12.91 2.84 10.03
CA SER A 103 12.08 4.03 10.19
C SER A 103 10.74 3.91 9.46
N ALA A 104 10.72 3.41 8.23
CA ALA A 104 9.49 3.19 7.47
C ALA A 104 8.58 2.13 8.11
N LEU A 105 9.14 1.02 8.59
CA LEU A 105 8.39 -0.02 9.30
C LEU A 105 7.82 0.51 10.62
N ALA A 106 8.63 1.22 11.42
CA ALA A 106 8.17 1.82 12.67
C ALA A 106 7.07 2.86 12.43
N PHE A 107 7.25 3.72 11.42
CA PHE A 107 6.24 4.70 11.02
C PHE A 107 4.94 4.02 10.56
N GLY A 108 5.02 3.03 9.68
CA GLY A 108 3.85 2.28 9.21
C GLY A 108 3.09 1.62 10.36
N ALA A 109 3.81 0.96 11.29
CA ALA A 109 3.22 0.35 12.48
C ALA A 109 2.52 1.40 13.38
N ALA A 110 3.22 2.49 13.70
CA ALA A 110 2.72 3.54 14.58
C ALA A 110 1.51 4.27 13.97
N TRP A 111 1.59 4.62 12.69
CA TRP A 111 0.50 5.27 11.97
C TRP A 111 -0.72 4.37 11.86
N GLY A 112 -0.53 3.11 11.49
CA GLY A 112 -1.60 2.13 11.39
C GLY A 112 -2.27 1.87 12.74
N ALA A 113 -1.48 1.70 13.81
CA ALA A 113 -1.98 1.50 15.17
C ALA A 113 -2.75 2.73 15.69
N GLY A 114 -2.12 3.91 15.61
CA GLY A 114 -2.67 5.17 16.09
C GLY A 114 -3.91 5.58 15.31
N GLY A 115 -3.87 5.48 13.98
CA GLY A 115 -5.02 5.73 13.12
C GLY A 115 -6.18 4.77 13.42
N ALA A 116 -5.93 3.47 13.52
CA ALA A 116 -6.99 2.51 13.85
C ALA A 116 -7.60 2.76 15.25
N ALA A 117 -6.80 3.16 16.23
CA ALA A 117 -7.28 3.54 17.55
C ALA A 117 -8.16 4.81 17.50
N LEU A 118 -7.68 5.85 16.81
CA LEU A 118 -8.37 7.14 16.69
C LEU A 118 -9.69 6.99 15.93
N PHE A 119 -9.64 6.42 14.72
CA PHE A 119 -10.81 6.27 13.86
C PHE A 119 -11.79 5.22 14.37
N GLY A 120 -11.31 4.17 15.05
CA GLY A 120 -12.19 3.21 15.73
C GLY A 120 -13.01 3.85 16.86
N ARG A 121 -12.49 4.90 17.50
CA ARG A 121 -13.22 5.71 18.48
C ARG A 121 -14.13 6.74 17.82
N TRP A 122 -13.65 7.42 16.78
CA TRP A 122 -14.36 8.53 16.15
C TRP A 122 -15.51 8.09 15.23
N LEU A 123 -15.29 7.07 14.39
CA LEU A 123 -16.31 6.55 13.46
C LEU A 123 -17.25 5.52 14.10
N GLY A 124 -16.90 5.04 15.30
CA GLY A 124 -17.56 3.90 15.94
C GLY A 124 -17.14 2.55 15.34
N ARG A 125 -17.14 1.52 16.17
CA ARG A 125 -16.85 0.14 15.77
C ARG A 125 -18.10 -0.48 15.14
N SER A 126 -17.94 -1.13 13.99
CA SER A 126 -19.01 -1.91 13.39
C SER A 126 -19.14 -3.25 14.12
N GLY A 127 -20.37 -3.70 14.36
CA GLY A 127 -20.66 -5.06 14.81
C GLY A 127 -20.61 -6.09 13.67
N ALA A 128 -20.58 -5.64 12.42
CA ALA A 128 -20.45 -6.51 11.25
C ALA A 128 -18.99 -6.94 11.09
N SER A 129 -18.78 -8.24 10.85
CA SER A 129 -17.47 -8.80 10.48
C SER A 129 -17.43 -9.00 8.97
N PRO A 130 -16.67 -8.20 8.20
CA PRO A 130 -16.56 -8.37 6.77
C PRO A 130 -15.92 -9.73 6.42
N ASP A 131 -16.32 -10.30 5.29
CA ASP A 131 -15.56 -11.40 4.69
C ASP A 131 -14.26 -10.84 4.09
N TRP A 132 -13.17 -11.00 4.83
CA TRP A 132 -11.85 -10.50 4.44
C TRP A 132 -11.25 -11.22 3.23
N VAL A 133 -11.67 -12.46 2.94
CA VAL A 133 -11.25 -13.18 1.74
C VAL A 133 -11.90 -12.54 0.52
N HIS A 134 -13.20 -12.26 0.61
CA HIS A 134 -13.92 -11.53 -0.43
C HIS A 134 -13.35 -10.11 -0.64
N ALA A 135 -13.05 -9.39 0.45
CA ALA A 135 -12.40 -8.08 0.36
C ALA A 135 -11.03 -8.16 -0.33
N MET A 136 -10.21 -9.16 0.00
CA MET A 136 -8.92 -9.36 -0.67
C MET A 136 -9.08 -9.69 -2.16
N ALA A 137 -10.08 -10.50 -2.54
CA ALA A 137 -10.35 -10.82 -3.93
C ALA A 137 -10.64 -9.55 -4.75
N TRP A 138 -11.42 -8.62 -4.20
CA TRP A 138 -11.65 -7.31 -4.82
C TRP A 138 -10.40 -6.46 -4.93
N VAL A 139 -9.57 -6.42 -3.88
CA VAL A 139 -8.29 -5.69 -3.92
C VAL A 139 -7.39 -6.27 -5.01
N ALA A 140 -7.27 -7.59 -5.12
CA ALA A 140 -6.47 -8.25 -6.15
C ALA A 140 -7.02 -7.98 -7.56
N ALA A 141 -8.35 -8.05 -7.74
CA ALA A 141 -9.00 -7.71 -9.01
C ALA A 141 -8.75 -6.25 -9.41
N ALA A 142 -8.87 -5.31 -8.47
CA ALA A 142 -8.57 -3.90 -8.70
C ALA A 142 -7.09 -3.68 -9.05
N ALA A 143 -6.17 -4.34 -8.36
CA ALA A 143 -4.73 -4.28 -8.65
C ALA A 143 -4.42 -4.81 -10.06
N ALA A 144 -4.98 -5.96 -10.43
CA ALA A 144 -4.82 -6.54 -11.76
C ALA A 144 -5.40 -5.62 -12.85
N PHE A 145 -6.58 -5.05 -12.62
CA PHE A 145 -7.18 -4.07 -13.53
C PHE A 145 -6.29 -2.84 -13.72
N LEU A 146 -5.75 -2.27 -12.63
CA LEU A 146 -4.82 -1.14 -12.71
C LEU A 146 -3.55 -1.48 -13.52
N LEU A 147 -3.00 -2.69 -13.36
CA LEU A 147 -1.86 -3.14 -14.14
C LEU A 147 -2.19 -3.25 -15.64
N VAL A 148 -3.37 -3.77 -15.98
CA VAL A 148 -3.85 -3.84 -17.37
C VAL A 148 -4.00 -2.44 -17.96
N VAL A 149 -4.61 -1.50 -17.23
CA VAL A 149 -4.76 -0.11 -17.67
C VAL A 149 -3.39 0.56 -17.85
N ALA A 150 -2.49 0.41 -16.88
CA ALA A 150 -1.14 0.98 -16.96
C ALA A 150 -0.36 0.42 -18.17
N GLY A 151 -0.47 -0.88 -18.44
CA GLY A 151 0.11 -1.52 -19.63
C GLY A 151 -0.50 -0.98 -20.93
N GLY A 152 -1.84 -0.88 -21.01
CA GLY A 152 -2.53 -0.34 -22.18
C GLY A 152 -2.19 1.13 -22.47
N LEU A 153 -1.99 1.95 -21.44
CA LEU A 153 -1.53 3.33 -21.58
C LEU A 153 -0.12 3.41 -22.17
N VAL A 154 0.80 2.54 -21.75
CA VAL A 154 2.18 2.48 -22.30
C VAL A 154 2.15 2.12 -23.78
N THR A 155 1.33 1.15 -24.19
CA THR A 155 1.18 0.77 -25.60
C THR A 155 0.56 1.88 -26.43
N SER A 156 -0.49 2.54 -25.93
CA SER A 156 -1.22 3.57 -26.68
C SER A 156 -0.43 4.86 -26.88
N HIS A 157 0.59 5.10 -26.06
CA HIS A 157 1.50 6.24 -26.18
C HIS A 157 2.78 5.92 -26.99
N ASP A 158 2.80 4.78 -27.71
CA ASP A 158 3.97 4.27 -28.46
C ASP A 158 5.27 4.17 -27.64
N ALA A 159 5.17 4.24 -26.31
CA ALA A 159 6.31 4.12 -25.40
C ALA A 159 6.85 2.68 -25.34
N GLY A 160 6.11 1.71 -25.88
CA GLY A 160 6.53 0.31 -26.01
C GLY A 160 7.57 0.04 -27.10
N LEU A 161 7.78 0.97 -28.05
CA LEU A 161 8.83 0.87 -29.09
C LEU A 161 10.13 1.60 -28.70
N ALA A 162 10.20 2.16 -27.48
CA ALA A 162 11.32 2.98 -27.01
C ALA A 162 12.52 2.18 -26.46
N VAL A 163 12.58 0.87 -26.69
CA VAL A 163 13.78 0.04 -26.47
C VAL A 163 14.25 -0.51 -27.82
N PRO A 164 15.07 0.25 -28.57
CA PRO A 164 15.59 -0.18 -29.87
C PRO A 164 16.50 -1.42 -29.78
N ASP A 165 17.02 -1.74 -28.58
CA ASP A 165 18.14 -2.68 -28.38
C ASP A 165 17.71 -4.05 -27.83
N TRP A 166 16.44 -4.44 -27.97
CA TRP A 166 15.95 -5.77 -27.56
C TRP A 166 15.44 -6.58 -28.77
N PRO A 167 15.79 -7.89 -28.92
CA PRO A 167 16.52 -8.74 -27.97
C PRO A 167 18.03 -8.86 -28.23
N ASN A 168 18.60 -8.16 -29.21
CA ASN A 168 19.98 -8.37 -29.63
C ASN A 168 20.90 -7.18 -29.32
N THR A 169 21.99 -7.49 -28.63
CA THR A 169 23.27 -7.58 -29.36
C THR A 169 23.45 -9.01 -29.85
#